data_AF-A0A1D2RFT4-F1
#
_entry.id   AF-A0A1D2RFT4-F1
#
_cell.length_a   1.000
_cell.length_b   1.000
_cell.length_c   1.000
_cell.angle_alpha   90.00
_cell.angle_beta   90.00
_cell.angle_gamma   90.00
#
_symmetry.space_group_name_H-M   'P 1'
#
loop_
_entity.id
_entity.type
_entity.pdbx_description
1 polymer ?
#
loop_
_entity_poly.entity_id
_entity_poly.type
_entity_poly.pdbx_seq_one_letter_code
_entity_poly.pdbx_strand_id
1 'polypeptide(L)'
;MDFIEPLKYPLKDLKKLVIGGLLIFPGMILLLIPLLMAIGYSIKAAGDTVRGKDELPEFDDWGYFLKKGLGYIGVNIVYGIIICVPLILVIILSLTLIDVIGEENIALMILGVGLLLFAFLLMSIWEFIEMIALVRYGEKENIKATFAFRKIFENLKANLRDYIIGAIILFALGIVWYIVLTIAIMTIIGIIFTGILTFYILLVEFRMFAQIYKGSKDKV
;
A
#
# COMPACT_ATOMS: atom_id res chain seq x y z
N MET A 1 -0.10 -12.73 14.91
CA MET A 1 1.02 -11.81 14.63
C MET A 1 1.06 -10.73 15.70
N ASP A 2 2.24 -10.20 16.05
CA ASP A 2 2.36 -8.98 16.87
C ASP A 2 2.22 -7.75 15.97
N PHE A 3 1.18 -6.96 16.16
CA PHE A 3 0.89 -5.78 15.33
C PHE A 3 1.61 -4.51 15.81
N ILE A 4 2.25 -4.54 16.98
CA ILE A 4 3.05 -3.41 17.48
C ILE A 4 4.45 -3.41 16.85
N GLU A 5 5.00 -4.58 16.52
CA GLU A 5 6.35 -4.68 15.93
C GLU A 5 6.49 -3.90 14.61
N PRO A 6 5.57 -3.99 13.63
CA PRO A 6 5.66 -3.19 12.40
C PRO A 6 5.71 -1.68 12.65
N LEU A 7 5.05 -1.17 13.71
CA LEU A 7 5.07 0.24 14.07
C LEU A 7 6.45 0.68 14.60
N LYS A 8 7.17 -0.23 15.28
CA LYS A 8 8.51 0.03 15.80
C LYS A 8 9.60 -0.17 14.76
N TYR A 9 9.35 -0.97 13.72
CA TYR A 9 10.34 -1.36 12.73
C TYR A 9 11.06 -0.17 12.06
N PRO A 10 10.38 0.89 11.57
CA PRO A 10 11.07 2.02 10.96
C PRO A 10 11.91 2.84 11.96
N LEU A 11 11.58 2.76 13.25
CA LEU A 11 12.27 3.50 14.32
C LEU A 11 13.56 2.82 14.78
N LYS A 12 13.83 1.59 14.35
CA LYS A 12 15.07 0.86 14.68
C LYS A 12 16.32 1.57 14.13
N ASP A 13 16.18 2.30 13.02
CA ASP A 13 17.27 3.08 12.43
C ASP A 13 16.73 4.42 11.90
N LEU A 14 16.82 5.45 12.75
CA LEU A 14 16.37 6.81 12.42
C LEU A 14 17.12 7.41 11.24
N LYS A 15 18.39 7.02 11.01
CA LYS A 15 19.17 7.53 9.88
C LYS A 15 18.56 7.04 8.57
N LYS A 16 18.24 5.73 8.47
CA LYS A 16 17.58 5.16 7.28
C LYS A 16 16.18 5.73 7.08
N LEU A 17 15.43 5.93 8.16
CA LEU A 17 14.12 6.57 8.11
C LEU A 17 14.20 8.00 7.54
N VAL A 18 15.15 8.80 8.01
CA VAL A 18 15.36 10.17 7.52
C VAL A 18 15.81 10.16 6.06
N ILE A 19 16.74 9.29 5.66
CA ILE A 19 17.20 9.18 4.26
C ILE A 19 16.03 8.85 3.33
N GLY A 20 15.24 7.82 3.65
CA GLY A 20 14.08 7.49 2.81
C GLY A 20 12.99 8.56 2.83
N GLY A 21 12.79 9.24 3.97
CA GLY A 21 11.93 10.41 4.06
C GLY A 21 12.34 11.55 3.14
N LEU A 22 13.64 11.83 3.06
CA LEU A 22 14.21 12.82 2.13
C LEU A 22 14.10 12.39 0.67
N LEU A 23 13.94 11.10 0.36
CA LEU A 23 13.65 10.63 -1.00
C LEU A 23 12.18 10.82 -1.39
N ILE A 24 11.26 10.87 -0.43
CA ILE A 24 9.84 11.18 -0.68
C ILE A 24 9.64 12.66 -1.03
N PHE A 25 10.38 13.56 -0.38
CA PHE A 25 10.22 15.01 -0.55
C PHE A 25 10.35 15.48 -2.02
N PRO A 26 11.39 15.10 -2.80
CA PRO A 26 11.48 15.39 -4.23
C PRO A 26 10.28 14.90 -5.03
N GLY A 27 9.70 13.75 -4.65
CA GLY A 27 8.50 13.20 -5.28
C GLY A 27 7.30 14.14 -5.17
N MET A 28 7.20 14.90 -4.07
CA MET A 28 6.16 15.93 -3.91
C MET A 28 6.32 17.11 -4.89
N ILE A 29 7.53 17.32 -5.42
CA ILE A 29 7.88 18.33 -6.43
C ILE A 29 7.99 17.69 -7.82
N LEU A 30 7.25 16.59 -8.06
CA LEU A 30 7.18 15.86 -9.33
C LEU A 30 8.49 15.17 -9.77
N LEU A 31 9.47 14.98 -8.88
CA LEU A 31 10.65 14.17 -9.14
C LEU A 31 10.36 12.70 -8.83
N LEU A 32 9.99 11.95 -9.86
CA LEU A 32 9.56 10.55 -9.72
C LEU A 32 10.69 9.61 -9.28
N ILE A 33 11.94 9.86 -9.70
CA ILE A 33 13.06 8.93 -9.46
C ILE A 33 13.35 8.69 -7.97
N PRO A 34 13.52 9.72 -7.11
CA PRO A 34 13.71 9.51 -5.67
C PRO A 34 12.55 8.76 -5.00
N LEU A 35 11.31 9.07 -5.38
CA LEU A 35 10.13 8.38 -4.87
C LEU A 35 10.16 6.88 -5.21
N LEU A 36 10.54 6.53 -6.44
CA LEU A 36 10.68 5.12 -6.85
C LEU A 36 11.78 4.40 -6.07
N MET A 37 12.87 5.08 -5.72
CA MET A 37 13.90 4.49 -4.87
C MET A 37 13.38 4.21 -3.46
N ALA A 38 12.60 5.14 -2.87
CA ALA A 38 11.97 4.91 -1.57
C ALA A 38 11.00 3.71 -1.59
N ILE A 39 10.18 3.59 -2.63
CA ILE A 39 9.27 2.44 -2.81
C ILE A 39 10.06 1.14 -3.01
N GLY A 40 11.09 1.17 -3.85
CA GLY A 40 11.96 0.02 -4.08
C GLY A 40 12.70 -0.45 -2.82
N TYR A 41 13.08 0.48 -1.96
CA TYR A 41 13.62 0.19 -0.63
C TYR A 41 12.60 -0.54 0.24
N SER A 42 11.35 -0.05 0.30
CA SER A 42 10.28 -0.69 1.08
C SER A 42 9.95 -2.10 0.58
N ILE A 43 10.02 -2.33 -0.75
CA ILE A 43 9.89 -3.67 -1.34
C ILE A 43 11.04 -4.58 -0.92
N LYS A 44 12.28 -4.07 -0.85
CA LYS A 44 13.43 -4.84 -0.31
C LYS A 44 13.18 -5.21 1.14
N ALA A 45 12.76 -4.24 1.97
CA ALA A 45 12.48 -4.44 3.38
C ALA A 45 11.38 -5.50 3.61
N ALA A 46 10.30 -5.48 2.81
CA ALA A 46 9.29 -6.53 2.83
C ALA A 46 9.84 -7.90 2.45
N GLY A 47 10.63 -7.99 1.37
CA GLY A 47 11.28 -9.25 0.98
C GLY A 47 12.20 -9.83 2.05
N ASP A 48 13.02 -8.97 2.66
CA ASP A 48 13.92 -9.32 3.76
C ASP A 48 13.14 -9.75 5.02
N THR A 49 12.01 -9.11 5.31
CA THR A 49 11.08 -9.52 6.38
C THR A 49 10.57 -10.95 6.18
N VAL A 50 10.13 -11.28 4.97
CA VAL A 50 9.66 -12.65 4.64
C VAL A 50 10.79 -13.67 4.81
N ARG A 51 12.03 -13.29 4.45
CA ARG A 51 13.24 -14.11 4.64
C ARG A 51 13.71 -14.18 6.09
N GLY A 52 13.04 -13.50 7.03
CA GLY A 52 13.34 -13.55 8.46
C GLY A 52 14.41 -12.57 8.93
N LYS A 53 14.78 -11.57 8.11
CA LYS A 53 15.62 -10.47 8.57
C LYS A 53 14.75 -9.43 9.30
N ASP A 54 15.30 -8.93 10.39
CA ASP A 54 14.61 -7.98 11.27
C ASP A 54 15.15 -6.54 11.19
N GLU A 55 16.22 -6.35 10.42
CA GLU A 55 16.89 -5.07 10.23
C GLU A 55 16.37 -4.34 8.99
N LEU A 56 16.51 -3.02 9.00
CA LEU A 56 16.25 -2.17 7.83
C LEU A 56 17.38 -2.34 6.81
N PRO A 57 17.10 -2.49 5.49
CA PRO A 57 18.14 -2.61 4.48
C PRO A 57 19.11 -1.43 4.47
N GLU A 58 20.36 -1.66 4.07
CA GLU A 58 21.32 -0.57 3.84
C GLU A 58 20.97 0.23 2.57
N PHE A 59 21.27 1.53 2.57
CA PHE A 59 21.16 2.41 1.39
C PHE A 59 22.44 2.35 0.53
N ASP A 60 22.79 1.15 0.09
CA ASP A 60 24.02 0.86 -0.64
C ASP A 60 23.78 0.60 -2.15
N ASP A 61 22.63 0.02 -2.50
CA ASP A 61 22.30 -0.39 -3.86
C ASP A 61 21.14 0.42 -4.46
N TRP A 62 21.45 1.65 -4.88
CA TRP A 62 20.51 2.58 -5.50
C TRP A 62 19.90 2.04 -6.82
N GLY A 63 20.70 1.29 -7.59
CA GLY A 63 20.25 0.68 -8.84
C GLY A 63 19.19 -0.39 -8.59
N TYR A 64 19.36 -1.21 -7.55
CA TYR A 64 18.35 -2.15 -7.10
C TYR A 64 17.06 -1.46 -6.69
N PHE A 65 17.14 -0.39 -5.89
CA PHE A 65 15.95 0.34 -5.44
C PHE A 65 15.17 0.92 -6.62
N LEU A 66 15.85 1.59 -7.55
CA LEU A 66 15.19 2.12 -8.73
C LEU A 66 14.55 1.01 -9.57
N LYS A 67 15.24 -0.13 -9.77
CA LYS A 67 14.68 -1.28 -10.50
C LYS A 67 13.41 -1.82 -9.84
N LYS A 68 13.40 -1.93 -8.50
CA LYS A 68 12.21 -2.35 -7.75
C LYS A 68 11.08 -1.32 -7.83
N GLY A 69 11.39 -0.03 -7.73
CA GLY A 69 10.41 1.05 -7.93
C GLY A 69 9.80 1.07 -9.33
N LEU A 70 10.60 0.87 -10.38
CA LEU A 70 10.09 0.72 -11.75
C LEU A 70 9.21 -0.52 -11.89
N GLY A 71 9.57 -1.62 -11.23
CA GLY A 71 8.73 -2.81 -11.14
C GLY A 71 7.39 -2.53 -10.46
N TYR A 72 7.38 -1.73 -9.40
CA TYR A 72 6.16 -1.27 -8.72
C TYR A 72 5.22 -0.51 -9.66
N ILE A 73 5.73 0.40 -10.50
CA ILE A 73 4.91 1.06 -11.54
C ILE A 73 4.29 0.01 -12.47
N GLY A 74 5.09 -0.92 -12.97
CA GLY A 74 4.59 -1.97 -13.87
C GLY A 74 3.49 -2.82 -13.24
N VAL A 75 3.63 -3.16 -11.95
CA VAL A 75 2.60 -3.86 -11.18
C VAL A 75 1.34 -3.01 -11.07
N ASN A 76 1.46 -1.75 -10.65
CA ASN A 76 0.35 -0.81 -10.49
C ASN A 76 -0.42 -0.58 -11.80
N ILE A 77 0.27 -0.50 -12.93
CA ILE A 77 -0.38 -0.38 -14.25
C ILE A 77 -1.20 -1.63 -14.55
N VAL A 78 -0.61 -2.82 -14.43
CA VAL A 78 -1.32 -4.07 -14.77
C VAL A 78 -2.49 -4.30 -13.82
N TYR A 79 -2.26 -4.16 -12.51
CA TYR A 79 -3.28 -4.34 -11.48
C TYR A 79 -4.38 -3.28 -11.57
N GLY A 80 -3.99 -2.03 -11.81
CA GLY A 80 -4.90 -0.91 -12.03
C GLY A 80 -5.80 -1.14 -13.23
N ILE A 81 -5.26 -1.56 -14.38
CA ILE A 81 -6.09 -1.87 -15.56
C ILE A 81 -7.13 -2.95 -15.26
N ILE A 82 -6.74 -4.01 -14.53
CA ILE A 82 -7.64 -5.13 -14.21
C ILE A 82 -8.84 -4.66 -13.38
N ILE A 83 -8.61 -3.79 -12.39
CA ILE A 83 -9.67 -3.37 -11.46
C ILE A 83 -10.42 -2.11 -11.90
N CYS A 84 -9.76 -1.17 -12.58
CA CYS A 84 -10.35 0.12 -12.96
C CYS A 84 -11.51 -0.06 -13.94
N VAL A 85 -11.40 -0.97 -14.92
CA VAL A 85 -12.45 -1.18 -15.93
C VAL A 85 -13.81 -1.54 -15.29
N PRO A 86 -13.93 -2.60 -14.47
CA PRO A 86 -15.20 -2.92 -13.82
C PRO A 86 -15.62 -1.86 -12.78
N LEU A 87 -14.67 -1.28 -12.04
CA LEU A 87 -14.99 -0.28 -11.02
C LEU A 87 -15.58 1.01 -11.61
N ILE A 88 -15.02 1.52 -12.70
CA ILE A 88 -15.51 2.73 -13.35
C ILE A 88 -16.96 2.53 -13.79
N LEU A 89 -17.31 1.36 -14.33
CA LEU A 89 -18.69 1.04 -14.73
C LEU A 89 -19.64 1.04 -13.53
N VAL A 90 -19.24 0.41 -12.42
CA VAL A 90 -20.05 0.37 -11.19
C VAL A 90 -20.22 1.78 -10.61
N ILE A 91 -19.16 2.58 -10.59
CA ILE A 91 -19.20 3.96 -10.08
C ILE A 91 -20.11 4.83 -10.95
N ILE A 92 -19.96 4.81 -12.28
CA ILE A 92 -20.82 5.57 -13.19
C ILE A 92 -22.28 5.18 -13.01
N LEU A 93 -22.58 3.89 -12.96
CA LEU A 93 -23.94 3.39 -12.72
C LEU A 93 -24.48 3.89 -11.37
N SER A 94 -23.68 3.80 -10.32
CA SER A 94 -24.07 4.24 -8.98
C SER A 94 -24.38 5.73 -8.93
N LEU A 95 -23.54 6.57 -9.54
CA LEU A 95 -23.73 8.02 -9.58
C LEU A 95 -24.95 8.39 -10.41
N THR A 96 -25.17 7.70 -11.54
CA THR A 96 -26.38 7.91 -12.38
C THR A 96 -27.66 7.59 -11.60
N LEU A 97 -27.66 6.51 -10.81
CA LEU A 97 -28.80 6.12 -9.99
C LEU A 97 -29.07 7.09 -8.83
N ILE A 98 -28.02 7.70 -8.26
CA ILE A 98 -28.16 8.69 -7.19
C ILE A 98 -28.67 10.02 -7.73
N ASP A 99 -28.03 10.52 -8.80
CA ASP A 99 -28.16 11.92 -9.24
C ASP A 99 -29.29 12.11 -10.27
N VAL A 100 -29.40 11.22 -11.26
CA VAL A 100 -30.32 11.42 -12.39
C VAL A 100 -31.71 10.83 -12.13
N ILE A 101 -31.76 9.70 -11.44
CA ILE A 101 -32.99 8.89 -11.29
C ILE A 101 -33.47 8.85 -9.83
N GLY A 102 -32.57 9.12 -8.88
CA GLY A 102 -32.81 8.94 -7.45
C GLY A 102 -33.58 10.06 -6.77
N GLU A 103 -33.61 11.28 -7.33
CA GLU A 103 -34.30 12.44 -6.72
C GLU A 103 -35.79 12.17 -6.48
N GLU A 104 -36.43 11.42 -7.38
CA GLU A 104 -37.85 11.07 -7.30
C GLU A 104 -38.09 9.64 -6.76
N ASN A 105 -37.03 8.84 -6.60
CA ASN A 105 -37.13 7.44 -6.22
C ASN A 105 -36.06 7.00 -5.22
N ILE A 106 -36.44 7.01 -3.94
CA ILE A 106 -35.59 6.63 -2.80
C ILE A 106 -34.99 5.22 -2.96
N ALA A 107 -35.71 4.26 -3.58
CA ALA A 107 -35.19 2.91 -3.74
C ALA A 107 -33.98 2.86 -4.69
N LEU A 108 -33.98 3.67 -5.76
CA LEU A 108 -32.86 3.77 -6.69
C LEU A 108 -31.68 4.51 -6.08
N MET A 109 -31.95 5.54 -5.27
CA MET A 109 -30.90 6.21 -4.50
C MET A 109 -30.20 5.25 -3.53
N ILE A 110 -30.96 4.43 -2.78
CA ILE A 110 -30.41 3.39 -1.89
C ILE A 110 -29.58 2.38 -2.68
N LEU A 111 -30.05 1.94 -3.84
CA LEU A 111 -29.30 1.04 -4.71
C LEU A 111 -27.98 1.67 -5.17
N GLY A 112 -27.99 2.94 -5.59
CA GLY A 112 -26.78 3.66 -5.98
C GLY A 112 -25.76 3.77 -4.85
N VAL A 113 -26.20 4.14 -3.64
CA VAL A 113 -25.32 4.14 -2.45
C VAL A 113 -24.79 2.73 -2.15
N GLY A 114 -25.63 1.69 -2.29
CA GLY A 114 -25.23 0.30 -2.14
C GLY A 114 -24.15 -0.12 -3.13
N LEU A 115 -24.23 0.33 -4.39
CA LEU A 115 -23.21 0.09 -5.40
C LEU A 115 -21.89 0.81 -5.10
N LEU A 116 -21.94 2.03 -4.56
CA LEU A 116 -20.72 2.74 -4.10
C LEU A 116 -20.03 1.99 -2.95
N LEU A 117 -20.80 1.53 -1.96
CA LEU A 117 -20.27 0.72 -0.85
C LEU A 117 -19.67 -0.59 -1.35
N PHE A 118 -20.32 -1.22 -2.33
CA PHE A 118 -19.79 -2.42 -2.99
C PHE A 118 -18.49 -2.14 -3.75
N ALA A 119 -18.41 -1.04 -4.51
CA ALA A 119 -17.19 -0.63 -5.19
C ALA A 119 -16.04 -0.35 -4.21
N PHE A 120 -16.33 0.33 -3.10
CA PHE A 120 -15.35 0.57 -2.02
C PHE A 120 -14.83 -0.73 -1.41
N LEU A 121 -15.71 -1.70 -1.14
CA LEU A 121 -15.32 -3.01 -0.64
C LEU A 121 -14.44 -3.76 -1.64
N LEU A 122 -14.78 -3.74 -2.93
CA LEU A 122 -13.98 -4.36 -3.98
C LEU A 122 -12.59 -3.72 -4.08
N MET A 123 -12.49 -2.39 -4.02
CA MET A 123 -11.20 -1.69 -3.99
C MET A 123 -10.36 -2.10 -2.78
N SER A 124 -10.97 -2.15 -1.60
CA SER A 124 -10.28 -2.53 -0.36
C SER A 124 -9.71 -3.95 -0.42
N ILE A 125 -10.46 -4.90 -0.98
CA ILE A 125 -9.98 -6.28 -1.18
C ILE A 125 -8.86 -6.31 -2.23
N TRP A 126 -8.99 -5.51 -3.29
CA TRP A 126 -8.01 -5.44 -4.37
C TRP A 126 -6.65 -4.93 -3.88
N GLU A 127 -6.64 -3.95 -2.99
CA GLU A 127 -5.44 -3.42 -2.35
C GLU A 127 -4.64 -4.52 -1.63
N PHE A 128 -5.32 -5.44 -0.93
CA PHE A 128 -4.64 -6.58 -0.30
C PHE A 128 -3.96 -7.50 -1.33
N ILE A 129 -4.62 -7.75 -2.46
CA ILE A 129 -4.08 -8.60 -3.52
C ILE A 129 -2.83 -7.96 -4.11
N GLU A 130 -2.90 -6.66 -4.42
CA GLU A 130 -1.75 -5.90 -4.91
C GLU A 130 -0.59 -5.92 -3.91
N MET A 131 -0.88 -5.68 -2.63
CA MET A 131 0.17 -5.59 -1.64
C MET A 131 0.86 -6.94 -1.39
N ILE A 132 0.10 -8.03 -1.38
CA ILE A 132 0.68 -9.39 -1.37
C ILE A 132 1.55 -9.62 -2.61
N ALA A 133 1.14 -9.12 -3.78
CA ALA A 133 1.94 -9.23 -5.01
C ALA A 133 3.29 -8.50 -4.88
N LEU A 134 3.30 -7.29 -4.30
CA LEU A 134 4.50 -6.49 -4.05
C LEU A 134 5.43 -7.12 -3.01
N VAL A 135 4.88 -7.69 -1.93
CA VAL A 135 5.66 -8.47 -0.96
C VAL A 135 6.33 -9.67 -1.64
N ARG A 136 5.60 -10.40 -2.49
CA ARG A 136 6.16 -11.52 -3.28
C ARG A 136 7.24 -11.06 -4.26
N TYR A 137 7.10 -9.86 -4.82
CA TYR A 137 8.11 -9.28 -5.70
C TYR A 137 9.42 -8.95 -4.96
N GLY A 138 9.33 -8.49 -3.73
CA GLY A 138 10.46 -8.34 -2.82
C GLY A 138 11.08 -9.70 -2.47
N GLU A 139 10.26 -10.65 -2.03
CA GLU A 139 10.71 -11.98 -1.60
C GLU A 139 11.41 -12.76 -2.73
N LYS A 140 10.77 -12.90 -3.89
CA LYS A 140 11.22 -13.74 -5.01
C LYS A 140 12.17 -13.04 -5.97
N GLU A 141 12.35 -11.74 -5.77
CA GLU A 141 13.16 -10.84 -6.61
C GLU A 141 12.78 -10.78 -8.09
N ASN A 142 11.67 -11.40 -8.49
CA ASN A 142 11.23 -11.53 -9.88
C ASN A 142 9.83 -10.96 -10.03
N ILE A 143 9.64 -10.04 -10.98
CA ILE A 143 8.34 -9.40 -11.22
C ILE A 143 7.26 -10.42 -11.61
N LYS A 144 7.63 -11.56 -12.23
CA LYS A 144 6.68 -12.63 -12.54
C LYS A 144 5.97 -13.18 -11.30
N ALA A 145 6.56 -13.04 -10.11
CA ALA A 145 5.95 -13.47 -8.85
C ALA A 145 4.70 -12.66 -8.49
N THR A 146 4.54 -11.46 -9.03
CA THR A 146 3.36 -10.60 -8.84
C THR A 146 2.16 -11.13 -9.61
N PHE A 147 2.36 -11.89 -10.70
CA PHE A 147 1.24 -12.40 -11.52
C PHE A 147 0.80 -13.81 -11.11
N ALA A 148 1.29 -14.32 -9.98
CA ALA A 148 0.87 -15.61 -9.43
C ALA A 148 -0.48 -15.49 -8.70
N PHE A 149 -1.52 -14.98 -9.39
CA PHE A 149 -2.82 -14.61 -8.81
C PHE A 149 -3.42 -15.70 -7.94
N ARG A 150 -3.44 -16.95 -8.41
CA ARG A 150 -3.94 -18.09 -7.63
C ARG A 150 -3.27 -18.19 -6.25
N LYS A 151 -1.93 -18.14 -6.22
CA LYS A 151 -1.17 -18.20 -4.96
C LYS A 151 -1.45 -16.97 -4.09
N ILE A 152 -1.58 -15.79 -4.69
CA ILE A 152 -1.91 -14.55 -3.96
C ILE A 152 -3.27 -14.68 -3.28
N PHE A 153 -4.29 -15.17 -3.98
CA PHE A 153 -5.61 -15.44 -3.41
C PHE A 153 -5.58 -16.52 -2.32
N GLU A 154 -4.81 -17.59 -2.50
CA GLU A 154 -4.61 -18.62 -1.47
C GLU A 154 -3.97 -18.02 -0.21
N ASN A 155 -2.92 -17.21 -0.36
CA ASN A 155 -2.27 -16.50 0.75
C ASN A 155 -3.21 -15.54 1.48
N LEU A 156 -4.04 -14.79 0.74
CA LEU A 156 -5.04 -13.89 1.31
C LEU A 156 -6.06 -14.67 2.14
N LYS A 157 -6.64 -15.74 1.58
CA LYS A 157 -7.65 -16.56 2.26
C LYS A 157 -7.11 -17.24 3.52
N ALA A 158 -5.87 -17.73 3.47
CA ALA A 158 -5.25 -18.44 4.59
C ALA A 158 -5.04 -17.57 5.84
N ASN A 159 -4.95 -16.24 5.68
CA ASN A 159 -4.76 -15.34 6.82
C ASN A 159 -5.64 -14.08 6.78
N LEU A 160 -6.86 -14.20 6.26
CA LEU A 160 -7.77 -13.07 6.04
C LEU A 160 -8.00 -12.23 7.30
N ARG A 161 -8.13 -12.88 8.46
CA ARG A 161 -8.28 -12.21 9.76
C ARG A 161 -7.16 -11.21 10.04
N ASP A 162 -5.91 -11.63 9.85
CA ASP A 162 -4.76 -10.78 10.16
C ASP A 162 -4.60 -9.65 9.14
N TYR A 163 -4.96 -9.87 7.86
CA TYR A 163 -5.05 -8.79 6.86
C TYR A 163 -6.09 -7.74 7.24
N ILE A 164 -7.29 -8.15 7.69
CA ILE A 164 -8.33 -7.22 8.14
C ILE A 164 -7.86 -6.41 9.35
N ILE A 165 -7.27 -7.05 10.35
CA ILE A 165 -6.75 -6.35 11.54
C ILE A 165 -5.63 -5.39 11.14
N GLY A 166 -4.70 -5.82 10.29
CA GLY A 166 -3.64 -4.96 9.78
C GLY A 166 -4.18 -3.73 9.04
N ALA A 167 -5.19 -3.93 8.18
CA ALA A 167 -5.85 -2.85 7.45
C ALA A 167 -6.53 -1.84 8.38
N ILE A 168 -7.18 -2.28 9.47
CA ILE A 168 -7.78 -1.37 10.46
C ILE A 168 -6.71 -0.51 11.13
N ILE A 169 -5.56 -1.10 11.48
CA ILE A 169 -4.45 -0.38 12.10
C ILE A 169 -3.84 0.63 11.12
N LEU A 170 -3.63 0.21 9.87
CA LEU A 170 -3.11 1.08 8.81
C LEU A 170 -4.08 2.20 8.46
N PHE A 171 -5.40 1.92 8.49
CA PHE A 171 -6.43 2.94 8.29
C PHE A 171 -6.40 3.99 9.41
N ALA A 172 -6.34 3.57 10.67
CA ALA A 172 -6.19 4.49 11.81
C ALA A 172 -4.91 5.32 11.69
N LEU A 173 -3.80 4.70 11.26
CA LEU A 173 -2.54 5.37 11.03
C LEU A 173 -2.60 6.35 9.84
N GLY A 174 -3.37 6.01 8.80
CA GLY A 174 -3.66 6.86 7.64
C GLY A 174 -4.45 8.12 8.02
N ILE A 175 -5.41 8.01 8.95
CA ILE A 175 -6.11 9.19 9.50
C ILE A 175 -5.13 10.12 10.21
N VAL A 176 -4.26 9.57 11.07
CA VAL A 176 -3.23 10.37 11.75
C VAL A 176 -2.30 11.03 10.75
N TRP A 177 -1.83 10.28 9.75
CA TRP A 177 -0.99 10.79 8.68
C TRP A 177 -1.66 11.94 7.92
N TYR A 178 -2.94 11.81 7.54
CA TYR A 178 -3.69 12.83 6.83
C TYR A 178 -3.86 14.13 7.63
N ILE A 179 -4.20 14.02 8.93
CA ILE A 179 -4.32 15.18 9.82
C ILE A 179 -2.97 15.90 9.93
N VAL A 180 -1.89 15.14 10.18
CA VAL A 180 -0.55 15.70 10.32
C VAL A 180 -0.09 16.36 9.02
N LEU A 181 -0.35 15.73 7.86
CA LEU A 181 -0.03 16.27 6.55
C LEU A 181 -0.70 17.63 6.32
N THR A 182 -1.99 17.73 6.64
CA THR A 182 -2.80 18.95 6.45
C THR A 182 -2.27 20.12 7.29
N ILE A 183 -1.78 19.85 8.50
CA ILE A 183 -1.21 20.89 9.37
C ILE A 183 0.22 21.23 8.94
N ALA A 184 1.04 20.21 8.67
CA ALA A 184 2.48 20.36 8.45
C ALA A 184 2.79 21.06 7.12
N ILE A 185 1.97 20.86 6.08
CA ILE A 185 2.18 21.49 4.77
C ILE A 185 2.14 23.03 4.80
N MET A 186 1.60 23.63 5.88
CA MET A 186 1.57 25.08 6.08
C MET A 186 2.96 25.70 6.34
N THR A 187 3.99 24.89 6.62
CA THR A 187 5.34 25.37 6.93
C THR A 187 6.40 24.59 6.15
N ILE A 188 7.53 25.23 5.80
CA ILE A 188 8.62 24.56 5.07
C ILE A 188 9.18 23.36 5.87
N ILE A 189 9.37 23.54 7.18
CA ILE A 189 9.84 22.47 8.07
C ILE A 189 8.83 21.32 8.11
N GLY A 190 7.54 21.63 8.17
CA GLY A 190 6.49 20.63 8.16
C GLY A 190 6.45 19.84 6.85
N ILE A 191 6.69 20.46 5.69
CA ILE A 191 6.80 19.71 4.41
C ILE A 191 7.92 18.65 4.48
N ILE A 192 9.10 18.99 4.99
CA ILE A 192 10.20 18.02 5.13
C ILE A 192 9.79 16.88 6.08
N PHE A 193 9.15 17.23 7.21
CA PHE A 193 8.64 16.25 8.17
C PHE A 193 7.61 15.30 7.53
N THR A 194 6.76 15.78 6.62
CA THR A 194 5.77 14.95 5.95
C THR A 194 6.40 13.87 5.07
N GLY A 195 7.56 14.13 4.46
CA GLY A 195 8.30 13.11 3.71
C GLY A 195 8.77 11.98 4.62
N ILE A 196 9.34 12.31 5.78
CA ILE A 196 9.78 11.35 6.81
C ILE A 196 8.59 10.54 7.34
N LEU A 197 7.49 11.21 7.67
CA LEU A 197 6.29 10.53 8.15
C LEU A 197 5.71 9.60 7.08
N THR A 198 5.64 10.04 5.83
CA THR A 198 5.13 9.22 4.71
C THR A 198 5.99 7.97 4.51
N PHE A 199 7.32 8.12 4.57
CA PHE A 199 8.22 6.97 4.48
C PHE A 199 8.10 6.03 5.69
N TYR A 200 7.87 6.56 6.90
CA TYR A 200 7.54 5.76 8.08
C TYR A 200 6.29 4.90 7.81
N ILE A 201 5.18 5.52 7.36
CA ILE A 201 3.93 4.81 7.05
C ILE A 201 4.17 3.71 6.01
N LEU A 202 4.89 4.05 4.93
CA LEU A 202 5.21 3.12 3.86
C LEU A 202 5.97 1.89 4.39
N LEU A 203 6.97 2.09 5.26
CA LEU A 203 7.71 0.98 5.87
C LEU A 203 6.84 0.15 6.81
N VAL A 204 5.98 0.78 7.61
CA VAL A 204 5.01 0.06 8.47
C VAL A 204 4.11 -0.82 7.62
N GLU A 205 3.57 -0.28 6.53
CA GLU A 205 2.66 -0.97 5.63
C GLU A 205 3.34 -2.21 5.00
N PHE A 206 4.48 -2.00 4.33
CA PHE A 206 5.27 -3.08 3.73
C PHE A 206 5.69 -4.15 4.75
N ARG A 207 6.10 -3.73 5.95
CA ARG A 207 6.48 -4.66 7.02
C ARG A 207 5.29 -5.46 7.52
N MET A 208 4.15 -4.82 7.76
CA MET A 208 2.93 -5.44 8.27
C MET A 208 2.42 -6.49 7.28
N PHE A 209 2.24 -6.12 6.01
CA PHE A 209 1.82 -7.07 4.97
C PHE A 209 2.84 -8.20 4.77
N ALA A 210 4.14 -7.93 4.87
CA ALA A 210 5.17 -8.96 4.76
C ALA A 210 5.09 -10.00 5.89
N GLN A 211 4.81 -9.59 7.12
CA GLN A 211 4.67 -10.52 8.25
C GLN A 211 3.39 -11.35 8.16
N ILE A 212 2.26 -10.73 7.79
CA ILE A 212 1.00 -11.44 7.58
C ILE A 212 1.16 -12.46 6.44
N TYR A 213 1.80 -12.04 5.34
CA TYR A 213 2.13 -12.91 4.22
C TYR A 213 3.01 -14.08 4.64
N LYS A 214 4.08 -13.83 5.40
CA LYS A 214 4.96 -14.88 5.93
C LYS A 214 4.18 -15.92 6.73
N GLY A 215 3.33 -15.49 7.67
CA GLY A 215 2.49 -16.42 8.45
C GLY A 215 1.39 -17.12 7.65
N SER A 216 1.01 -16.60 6.47
CA SER A 216 0.08 -17.30 5.57
C SER A 216 0.73 -18.45 4.80
N LYS A 217 2.04 -18.39 4.55
CA LYS A 217 2.78 -19.46 3.86
C LYS A 217 2.85 -20.75 4.67
N ASP A 218 2.81 -20.65 6.00
CA ASP A 218 2.83 -21.81 6.87
C ASP A 218 1.48 -22.57 6.87
N LYS A 219 0.44 -22.00 6.23
CA LYS A 219 -0.93 -22.50 6.20
C LYS A 219 -1.38 -22.99 4.80
N VAL A 220 -0.57 -22.79 3.76
CA VAL A 220 -0.89 -23.07 2.34
C VAL A 220 0.10 -24.05 1.75
#